data_AF-A0A917DYB2-F1
#
_entry.id   AF-A0A917DYB2-F1
#
_cell.length_a   1.000
_cell.length_b   1.000
_cell.length_c   1.000
_cell.angle_alpha   90.00
_cell.angle_beta   90.00
_cell.angle_gamma   90.00
#
_symmetry.space_group_name_H-M   'P 1'
#
loop_
_entity.id
_entity.type
_entity.pdbx_description
1 polymer ?
#
loop_
_entity_poly.entity_id
_entity_poly.type
_entity_poly.pdbx_seq_one_letter_code
_entity_poly.pdbx_strand_id
1 'polypeptide(L)' 'MLDRELQHAVSEDDRPLVLTTRDAEDGLLFWNNETGFGRLADATVFTPREAANAPAVIAADEPEWLTAPRWSL' A
#
# COMPACT_ATOMS: atom_id res chain seq x y z
N MET A 1 -24.93 -5.86 -21.26
CA MET A 1 -24.10 -4.65 -21.15
C MET A 1 -23.61 -4.60 -19.72
N LEU A 2 -22.34 -4.94 -19.58
CA LEU A 2 -21.64 -5.34 -18.36
C LEU A 2 -21.04 -4.08 -17.72
N ASP A 3 -21.88 -3.08 -17.43
CA ASP A 3 -21.42 -1.70 -17.20
C ASP A 3 -21.63 -1.23 -15.76
N ARG A 4 -21.81 -2.15 -14.79
CA ARG A 4 -22.07 -1.80 -13.37
C ARG A 4 -21.24 -2.58 -12.34
N GLU A 5 -20.37 -3.49 -12.76
CA GLU A 5 -19.70 -4.39 -11.80
C GLU A 5 -18.32 -3.90 -11.33
N LEU A 6 -17.87 -2.70 -11.75
CA LEU A 6 -16.57 -2.14 -11.38
C LEU A 6 -16.62 -0.91 -10.47
N GLN A 7 -17.77 -0.65 -9.82
CA GLN A 7 -17.90 0.48 -8.88
C GLN A 7 -18.15 0.05 -7.43
N HIS A 8 -18.09 -1.26 -7.15
CA HIS A 8 -18.40 -1.82 -5.83
C HIS A 8 -17.14 -2.29 -5.07
N ALA A 9 -16.10 -1.47 -5.06
CA ALA A 9 -14.93 -1.68 -4.18
C ALA A 9 -14.47 -0.39 -3.49
N VAL A 10 -15.35 0.62 -3.43
CA VAL A 10 -15.12 1.80 -2.58
C VAL A 10 -16.00 1.66 -1.34
N SER A 11 -15.31 1.57 -0.20
CA SER A 11 -15.80 1.77 1.17
C SER A 11 -16.34 0.56 1.93
N GLU A 12 -15.43 -0.24 2.52
CA GLU A 12 -15.62 -0.73 3.91
C GLU A 12 -14.37 -0.61 4.79
N ASP A 13 -13.33 0.07 4.31
CA ASP A 13 -12.05 0.10 4.99
C ASP A 13 -11.33 1.45 4.78
N ASP A 14 -11.78 2.51 5.46
CA ASP A 14 -11.09 3.82 5.50
C ASP A 14 -9.77 3.75 6.29
N ARG A 15 -9.24 2.53 6.50
CA ARG A 15 -8.02 2.35 7.27
C ARG A 15 -6.83 2.80 6.41
N PRO A 16 -5.85 3.46 7.03
CA PRO A 16 -4.60 3.80 6.36
C PRO A 16 -3.94 2.54 5.79
N LEU A 17 -3.36 2.67 4.60
CA LEU A 17 -2.65 1.60 3.89
C LEU A 17 -1.17 1.96 3.74
N VAL A 18 -0.33 0.93 3.70
CA VAL A 18 1.08 1.04 3.32
C VAL A 18 1.37 0.02 2.22
N LEU A 19 2.21 0.38 1.26
CA LEU A 19 2.67 -0.53 0.22
C LEU A 19 3.91 -1.27 0.73
N THR A 20 3.91 -2.60 0.66
CA THR A 20 5.03 -3.45 1.08
C THR A 20 5.53 -4.32 -0.06
N THR A 21 6.78 -4.74 0.00
CA THR A 21 7.32 -5.82 -0.84
C THR A 21 8.15 -6.76 0.03
N ARG A 22 8.28 -8.02 -0.41
CA ARG A 22 9.16 -8.97 0.23
C ARG A 22 10.55 -8.87 -0.37
N ASP A 23 11.52 -8.72 0.51
CA ASP A 23 12.92 -8.86 0.23
C ASP A 23 13.46 -10.14 0.87
N ALA A 24 14.34 -10.84 0.15
CA ALA A 24 14.87 -12.12 0.60
C ALA A 24 15.89 -11.99 1.74
N GLU A 25 16.54 -10.82 1.88
CA GLU A 25 17.59 -10.55 2.86
C GLU A 25 17.03 -9.77 4.06
N ASP A 26 16.22 -8.75 3.81
CA ASP A 26 15.71 -7.80 4.82
C ASP A 26 14.26 -8.09 5.27
N GLY A 27 13.56 -9.02 4.62
CA GLY A 27 12.18 -9.36 4.94
C GLY A 27 11.16 -8.35 4.37
N LEU A 28 10.22 -7.86 5.18
CA LEU A 28 9.20 -6.92 4.68
C LEU A 28 9.75 -5.49 4.63
N LEU A 29 9.78 -4.92 3.43
CA LEU A 29 10.10 -3.53 3.20
C LEU A 29 8.83 -2.73 2.89
N PHE A 30 8.84 -1.44 3.22
CA PHE A 30 7.69 -0.55 3.09
C PHE A 30 8.04 0.67 2.24
N TRP A 31 7.13 1.05 1.35
CA TRP A 31 7.34 2.13 0.40
C TRP A 31 7.28 3.51 1.05
N ASN A 32 8.24 4.36 0.71
CA ASN A 32 8.24 5.79 0.95
C ASN A 32 8.40 6.53 -0.38
N ASN A 33 7.61 7.58 -0.62
CA ASN A 33 7.63 8.33 -1.88
C ASN A 33 8.93 9.12 -2.14
N GLU A 34 9.72 9.39 -1.11
CA GLU A 34 10.99 10.13 -1.16
C GLU A 34 12.20 9.19 -1.25
N THR A 35 12.19 8.08 -0.51
CA THR A 35 13.36 7.20 -0.35
C THR A 35 13.20 5.79 -0.93
N GLY A 36 12.00 5.41 -1.38
CA GLY A 36 11.69 4.06 -1.88
C GLY A 36 11.42 3.04 -0.75
N PHE A 37 11.66 1.75 -1.01
CA PHE A 37 11.42 0.68 -0.04
C PHE A 37 12.43 0.70 1.12
N GLY A 38 11.91 0.64 2.35
CA GLY A 38 12.70 0.67 3.58
C GLY A 38 11.90 0.25 4.81
N ARG A 39 12.16 0.88 5.95
CA ARG A 39 11.54 0.52 7.23
C ARG A 39 10.09 1.03 7.32
N LEU A 40 9.25 0.32 8.06
CA LEU A 40 7.85 0.74 8.30
C LEU A 40 7.75 2.14 8.94
N ALA A 41 8.69 2.53 9.80
CA ALA A 41 8.68 3.81 10.50
C ALA A 41 8.77 5.01 9.55
N ASP A 42 9.36 4.81 8.37
CA ASP A 42 9.53 5.83 7.34
C ASP A 42 8.50 5.68 6.22
N ALA A 43 7.61 4.68 6.29
CA ALA A 43 6.68 4.38 5.20
C ALA A 43 5.70 5.53 4.94
N THR A 44 5.42 5.79 3.67
CA THR A 44 4.32 6.68 3.30
C THR A 44 3.00 5.95 3.56
N VAL A 45 2.13 6.60 4.33
CA VAL A 45 0.77 6.10 4.60
C VAL A 45 -0.19 6.69 3.58
N PHE A 46 -0.95 5.84 2.92
CA PHE A 46 -1.91 6.19 1.89
C PHE A 46 -3.33 6.01 2.42
N THR A 47 -4.24 6.90 2.02
CA THR A 47 -5.67 6.58 2.06
C THR A 47 -6.01 5.54 0.98
N PRO A 48 -7.13 4.81 1.11
CA PRO A 48 -7.58 3.89 0.05
C PRO A 48 -7.72 4.54 -1.32
N ARG A 49 -8.13 5.83 -1.34
CA ARG A 49 -8.24 6.62 -2.57
C ARG A 49 -6.87 6.92 -3.19
N GLU A 50 -5.87 7.23 -2.38
CA GLU A 50 -4.51 7.47 -2.88
C GLU A 50 -3.86 6.16 -3.35
N ALA A 51 -4.04 5.05 -2.62
CA ALA A 51 -3.53 3.74 -3.01
C ALA A 51 -4.07 3.29 -4.38
N ALA A 52 -5.35 3.52 -4.66
CA ALA A 52 -5.97 3.21 -5.95
C ALA A 52 -5.42 4.04 -7.13
N ASN A 53 -4.81 5.19 -6.85
CA ASN A 53 -4.21 6.08 -7.86
C ASN A 53 -2.67 6.08 -7.80
N ALA A 54 -2.07 5.27 -6.93
CA ALA A 54 -0.63 5.23 -6.76
C ALA A 54 0.04 4.70 -8.04
N PRO A 55 1.19 5.27 -8.45
CA PRO A 55 1.93 4.75 -9.59
C PRO A 55 2.37 3.30 -9.32
N ALA A 56 2.39 2.48 -10.37
CA ALA A 56 2.92 1.13 -10.28
C ALA A 56 4.40 1.17 -9.87
N VAL A 57 4.72 0.56 -8.73
CA VAL A 57 6.08 0.48 -8.22
C VAL A 57 6.74 -0.79 -8.76
N ILE A 58 7.94 -0.64 -9.35
CA ILE A 58 8.75 -1.77 -9.78
C ILE A 58 9.57 -2.26 -8.58
N ALA A 59 9.33 -3.49 -8.16
CA ALA A 59 10.03 -4.16 -7.06
C ALA A 59 10.49 -5.56 -7.49
N ALA A 60 11.39 -6.16 -6.71
CA ALA A 60 11.89 -7.51 -6.97
C ALA A 60 10.79 -8.58 -6.81
N ASP A 61 9.85 -8.35 -5.90
CA ASP A 61 8.63 -9.13 -5.69
C ASP A 61 7.39 -8.25 -5.83
N GLU A 62 6.23 -8.83 -6.15
CA GLU A 62 4.98 -8.07 -6.35
C GLU A 62 4.62 -7.30 -5.06
N PRO A 63 4.47 -5.96 -5.14
CA PRO A 63 4.18 -5.18 -3.95
C PRO A 63 2.70 -5.30 -3.54
N GLU A 64 2.45 -5.51 -2.26
CA GLU A 64 1.14 -5.74 -1.67
C GLU A 64 0.71 -4.53 -0.81
N TRP A 65 -0.61 -4.25 -0.77
CA TRP A 65 -1.17 -3.24 0.13
C TRP A 65 -1.54 -3.87 1.47
N LEU A 66 -0.98 -3.36 2.56
CA LEU A 66 -1.31 -3.77 3.92
C LEU A 66 -2.00 -2.63 4.68
N THR A 67 -2.98 -2.99 5.51
CA THR A 67 -3.55 -2.05 6.49
C THR A 67 -2.46 -1.64 7.48
N ALA A 68 -2.21 -0.34 7.59
CA ALA A 68 -1.28 0.18 8.58
C ALA A 68 -1.79 -0.19 9.98
N PRO A 69 -0.93 -0.74 10.85
CA PRO A 69 -1.33 -1.06 12.20
C PRO A 69 -1.82 0.21 12.90
N ARG A 70 -2.88 0.08 13.69
CA ARG A 70 -3.44 1.18 14.49
C ARG A 70 -2.43 1.52 15.58
N TRP A 71 -1.46 2.38 15.28
CA TRP A 71 -0.54 2.90 16.27
C TRP A 71 -1.39 3.64 17.32
N SER A 72 -1.55 3.03 18.49
CA SER A 72 -2.00 3.80 19.65
C SER A 72 -0.86 4.75 19.95
N LEU A 73 -1.02 6.01 19.53
CA LEU A 73 -0.22 7.15 19.94
C LEU A 73 -0.26 7.30 21.47
#